data_AF-A0A1T4TU94-F1
#
_entry.id   AF-A0A1T4TU94-F1
#
_cell.length_a   1.000
_cell.length_b   1.000
_cell.length_c   1.000
_cell.angle_alpha   90.00
_cell.angle_beta   90.00
_cell.angle_gamma   90.00
#
_symmetry.space_group_name_H-M   'P 1'
#
loop_
_entity.id
_entity.type
_entity.pdbx_description
1 polymer ?
#
loop_
_entity_poly.entity_id
_entity_poly.type
_entity_poly.pdbx_seq_one_letter_code
_entity_poly.pdbx_strand_id
1 'polypeptide(L)'
;MRKLKLQMQISLDGFVAAGPNDEQHWVTWAWEEIRKEVLELADSCDTILIGRKLAVDYIPYWEGVYTRPDDPMYEVAQRIVPMQKVVFSKTTDQSSWRTLPWPTIW
;
A
#
# COMPACT_ATOMS: atom_id res chain seq x y z
N MET A 1 5.09 7.35 -22.15
CA MET A 1 3.82 7.16 -21.41
C MET A 1 4.09 6.33 -20.17
N ARG A 2 3.50 6.67 -19.02
CA ARG A 2 3.61 5.87 -17.78
C ARG A 2 2.63 4.68 -17.83
N LYS A 3 2.93 3.60 -17.12
CA LYS A 3 2.06 2.41 -17.01
C LYS A 3 1.36 2.42 -15.65
N LEU A 4 0.07 2.11 -15.63
CA LEU A 4 -0.65 1.81 -14.39
C LEU A 4 -0.54 0.31 -14.11
N LYS A 5 -0.05 -0.06 -12.92
CA LYS A 5 0.10 -1.45 -12.49
C LYS A 5 -0.76 -1.68 -11.26
N LEU A 6 -1.43 -2.82 -11.20
CA LEU A 6 -2.27 -3.21 -10.07
C LEU A 6 -1.60 -4.36 -9.33
N GLN A 7 -1.44 -4.20 -8.01
CA GLN A 7 -1.04 -5.26 -7.10
C GLN A 7 -2.19 -5.48 -6.11
N MET A 8 -2.67 -6.71 -6.00
CA MET A 8 -3.74 -7.08 -5.06
C MET A 8 -3.68 -8.55 -4.72
N GLN A 9 -4.14 -8.90 -3.52
CA GLN A 9 -4.50 -10.25 -3.15
C GLN A 9 -5.99 -10.45 -3.37
N ILE A 10 -6.36 -11.63 -3.86
CA ILE A 10 -7.73 -11.99 -4.21
C ILE A 10 -7.93 -13.47 -3.90
N SER A 11 -9.13 -13.82 -3.44
CA SER A 11 -9.52 -15.21 -3.25
C SER A 11 -9.69 -15.92 -4.59
N LEU A 12 -9.73 -17.27 -4.57
CA LEU A 12 -9.88 -18.08 -5.78
C LEU A 12 -11.20 -17.80 -6.52
N ASP A 13 -12.26 -17.45 -5.78
CA ASP A 13 -13.57 -17.06 -6.29
C ASP A 13 -13.71 -15.56 -6.59
N GLY A 14 -12.63 -14.78 -6.50
CA GLY A 14 -12.58 -13.42 -7.03
C GLY A 14 -12.95 -12.30 -6.05
N PHE A 15 -12.88 -12.55 -4.74
CA PHE A 15 -13.19 -11.56 -3.70
C PHE A 15 -11.93 -11.03 -3.02
N VAL A 16 -11.97 -9.75 -2.66
CA VAL A 16 -10.89 -9.07 -1.92
C VAL A 16 -11.24 -8.87 -0.44
N ALA A 17 -12.39 -9.38 -0.01
CA ALA A 17 -12.83 -9.37 1.37
C ALA A 17 -13.85 -10.48 1.64
N ALA A 18 -13.82 -11.08 2.82
CA ALA A 18 -14.81 -12.05 3.30
C ALA A 18 -16.12 -11.38 3.82
N GLY A 19 -16.12 -10.06 3.99
CA GLY A 19 -17.28 -9.30 4.46
C GLY A 19 -16.94 -7.87 4.89
N PRO A 20 -17.89 -7.13 5.48
CA PRO A 20 -17.61 -5.85 6.12
C PRO A 20 -16.61 -6.03 7.27
N ASN A 21 -15.64 -5.11 7.39
CA ASN A 21 -14.59 -5.14 8.42
C ASN A 21 -13.73 -6.41 8.37
N ASP A 22 -13.46 -6.94 7.18
CA ASP A 22 -12.56 -8.07 7.00
C ASP A 22 -11.11 -7.70 7.37
N GLU A 23 -10.60 -8.34 8.42
CA GLU A 23 -9.21 -8.25 8.87
C GLU A 23 -8.24 -9.03 7.98
N GLN A 24 -8.74 -9.65 6.90
CA GLN A 24 -7.98 -10.35 5.88
C GLN A 24 -7.22 -11.58 6.40
N HIS A 25 -7.72 -12.26 7.45
CA HIS A 25 -7.13 -13.51 7.97
C HIS A 25 -7.02 -14.64 6.94
N TRP A 26 -7.81 -14.58 5.87
CA TRP A 26 -7.76 -15.53 4.76
C TRP A 26 -6.56 -15.32 3.82
N VAL A 27 -5.92 -14.16 3.89
CA VAL A 27 -4.70 -13.88 3.13
C VAL A 27 -3.59 -14.80 3.66
N THR A 28 -3.16 -15.73 2.81
CA THR A 28 -2.01 -16.58 3.11
C THR A 28 -0.73 -15.82 2.83
N TRP A 29 0.15 -15.77 3.84
CA TRP A 29 1.42 -15.05 3.77
C TRP A 29 2.54 -15.97 3.26
N ALA A 30 2.53 -16.28 1.96
CA ALA A 30 3.59 -17.04 1.30
C ALA A 30 4.77 -16.13 0.93
N TRP A 31 5.30 -15.37 1.89
CA TRP A 31 6.26 -14.29 1.62
C TRP A 31 7.48 -14.73 0.84
N GLU A 32 8.09 -15.85 1.21
CA GLU A 32 9.27 -16.37 0.52
C GLU A 32 9.01 -16.69 -0.96
N GLU A 33 7.74 -16.97 -1.32
CA GLU A 33 7.34 -17.29 -2.69
C GLU A 33 7.03 -16.04 -3.53
N ILE A 34 6.48 -14.99 -2.90
CA ILE A 34 6.00 -13.79 -3.62
C ILE A 34 6.94 -12.58 -3.48
N ARG A 35 7.93 -12.65 -2.58
CA ARG A 35 8.80 -11.53 -2.21
C ARG A 35 9.44 -10.90 -3.44
N LYS A 36 9.98 -11.71 -4.34
CA LYS A 36 10.67 -11.22 -5.53
C LYS A 36 9.75 -10.37 -6.40
N GLU A 37 8.56 -10.89 -6.71
CA GLU A 37 7.56 -10.25 -7.57
C GLU A 37 7.04 -8.95 -6.94
N VAL A 38 6.82 -8.95 -5.62
CA VAL A 38 6.41 -7.76 -4.86
C VAL A 38 7.48 -6.68 -4.93
N LEU A 39 8.75 -7.03 -4.71
CA LEU A 39 9.85 -6.07 -4.73
C LEU A 39 10.14 -5.56 -6.13
N GLU A 40 10.16 -6.42 -7.15
CA GLU A 40 10.33 -6.02 -8.55
C GLU A 40 9.21 -5.09 -9.02
N LEU A 41 7.97 -5.36 -8.61
CA LEU A 41 6.85 -4.48 -8.91
C LEU A 41 7.00 -3.13 -8.22
N ALA A 42 7.35 -3.11 -6.94
CA ALA A 42 7.61 -1.89 -6.20
C ALA A 42 8.77 -1.07 -6.82
N ASP A 43 9.91 -1.71 -7.12
CA ASP A 43 11.10 -1.05 -7.70
C ASP A 43 10.83 -0.48 -9.11
N SER A 44 9.81 -0.98 -9.79
CA SER A 44 9.38 -0.49 -11.10
C SER A 44 8.39 0.67 -11.06
N CYS A 45 8.06 1.17 -9.86
CA CYS A 45 7.07 2.20 -9.59
C CYS A 45 7.66 3.31 -8.69
N ASP A 46 7.18 4.53 -8.88
CA ASP A 46 7.54 5.74 -8.14
C ASP A 46 6.30 6.44 -7.53
N THR A 47 5.10 5.95 -7.84
CA THR A 47 3.82 6.51 -7.38
C THR A 47 2.82 5.42 -7.02
N ILE A 48 2.17 5.56 -5.87
CA ILE A 48 1.06 4.74 -5.40
C ILE A 48 -0.25 5.53 -5.51
N LEU A 49 -1.23 4.96 -6.20
CA LEU A 49 -2.59 5.47 -6.24
C LEU A 49 -3.43 4.70 -5.24
N ILE A 50 -4.16 5.39 -4.37
CA ILE A 50 -4.89 4.75 -3.28
C ILE A 50 -6.22 5.45 -3.01
N GLY A 51 -7.26 4.67 -2.69
CA GLY A 51 -8.53 5.23 -2.26
C GLY A 51 -8.45 5.74 -0.83
N ARG A 52 -9.14 6.85 -0.52
CA ARG A 52 -9.12 7.48 0.81
C ARG A 52 -9.43 6.56 1.98
N LYS A 53 -10.30 5.54 1.83
CA LYS A 53 -10.58 4.57 2.91
C LYS A 53 -9.34 3.72 3.25
N LEU A 54 -8.65 3.21 2.24
CA LEU A 54 -7.46 2.37 2.46
C LEU A 54 -6.28 3.19 2.98
N ALA A 55 -6.14 4.44 2.52
CA ALA A 55 -5.04 5.32 2.90
C ALA A 55 -4.95 5.59 4.42
N VAL A 56 -6.09 5.60 5.12
CA VAL A 56 -6.17 5.86 6.58
C VAL A 56 -5.31 4.89 7.38
N ASP A 57 -5.35 3.60 7.03
CA ASP A 57 -4.60 2.56 7.75
C ASP A 57 -3.30 2.19 7.02
N TYR A 58 -3.32 2.22 5.68
CA TYR A 58 -2.18 1.82 4.84
C TYR A 58 -0.95 2.71 5.06
N ILE A 59 -1.11 4.04 5.04
CA ILE A 59 0.03 4.96 5.13
C ILE A 59 0.71 4.85 6.51
N PRO A 60 -0.02 4.98 7.64
CA PRO A 60 0.59 4.86 8.96
C PRO A 60 1.21 3.49 9.23
N TYR A 61 0.61 2.41 8.72
CA TYR A 61 1.17 1.07 8.83
C TYR A 61 2.57 1.00 8.23
N TRP A 62 2.73 1.40 6.96
CA TRP A 62 4.02 1.34 6.27
C TRP A 62 5.04 2.31 6.84
N GLU A 63 4.63 3.50 7.27
CA GLU A 63 5.50 4.43 8.00
C GLU A 63 6.00 3.82 9.32
N GLY A 64 5.13 3.13 10.06
CA GLY A 64 5.50 2.42 11.28
C GLY A 64 6.51 1.29 11.02
N VAL A 65 6.26 0.46 10.01
CA VAL A 65 7.21 -0.61 9.59
C VAL A 65 8.56 -0.01 9.19
N TYR A 66 8.59 1.12 8.48
CA TYR A 66 9.82 1.81 8.07
C TYR A 66 10.67 2.34 9.24
N THR A 67 10.13 2.39 10.46
CA THR A 67 10.91 2.75 11.66
C THR A 67 11.52 1.55 12.38
N ARG A 68 11.26 0.31 11.93
CA ARG A 68 11.65 -0.94 12.58
C ARG A 68 12.49 -1.82 11.64
N PRO A 69 13.83 -1.66 11.62
CA PRO A 69 14.71 -2.43 10.73
C PRO A 69 14.68 -3.95 10.90
N ASP A 70 14.19 -4.43 12.05
CA ASP A 70 14.00 -5.83 12.41
C ASP A 70 12.65 -6.40 11.95
N ASP A 71 11.74 -5.56 11.46
CA ASP A 71 10.45 -6.00 10.91
C ASP A 71 10.67 -6.78 9.60
N PRO A 72 10.06 -7.98 9.43
CA PRO A 72 10.17 -8.75 8.20
C PRO A 72 9.80 -7.96 6.94
N MET A 73 8.92 -6.97 7.07
CA MET A 73 8.43 -6.11 6.00
C MET A 73 9.24 -4.83 5.79
N TYR A 74 10.32 -4.64 6.56
CA TYR A 74 11.15 -3.45 6.48
C TYR A 74 11.64 -3.16 5.05
N GLU A 75 12.08 -4.19 4.33
CA GLU A 75 12.55 -4.07 2.94
C GLU A 75 11.46 -3.53 1.99
N VAL A 76 10.20 -3.92 2.20
CA VAL A 76 9.06 -3.44 1.42
C VAL A 76 8.75 -2.00 1.80
N ALA A 77 8.76 -1.69 3.10
CA ALA A 77 8.54 -0.34 3.60
C ALA A 77 9.57 0.66 3.08
N GLN A 78 10.83 0.24 2.92
CA GLN A 78 11.89 1.06 2.32
C GLN A 78 11.58 1.51 0.90
N ARG A 79 10.78 0.75 0.16
CA ARG A 79 10.32 1.10 -1.19
C ARG A 79 9.02 1.88 -1.15
N ILE A 80 8.05 1.42 -0.37
CA ILE A 80 6.71 2.00 -0.32
C ILE A 80 6.73 3.41 0.27
N VAL A 81 7.41 3.64 1.39
CA VAL A 81 7.34 4.92 2.13
C VAL A 81 7.87 6.11 1.32
N PRO A 82 8.98 6.02 0.56
CA PRO A 82 9.45 7.12 -0.27
C PRO A 82 8.61 7.43 -1.52
N MET A 83 7.80 6.50 -2.04
CA MET A 83 7.00 6.73 -3.26
C MET A 83 6.01 7.88 -3.10
N GLN A 84 5.74 8.63 -4.17
CA GLN A 84 4.65 9.61 -4.15
C GLN A 84 3.31 8.90 -3.92
N LYS A 85 2.47 9.42 -3.04
CA LYS A 85 1.10 8.89 -2.83
C LYS A 85 0.08 9.87 -3.35
N VAL A 86 -0.83 9.40 -4.20
CA VAL A 86 -1.99 10.17 -4.67
C VAL A 86 -3.24 9.49 -4.15
N VAL A 87 -4.00 10.23 -3.33
CA VAL A 87 -5.17 9.72 -2.62
C VAL A 87 -6.43 10.25 -3.28
N PHE A 88 -7.26 9.37 -3.84
CA PHE A 88 -8.53 9.77 -4.44
C PHE A 88 -9.65 9.78 -3.39
N SER A 89 -10.38 10.89 -3.33
CA SER A 89 -11.51 11.11 -2.41
C SER A 89 -12.62 11.90 -3.09
N LYS A 90 -13.87 11.66 -2.68
CA LYS A 90 -15.04 12.50 -3.02
C LYS A 90 -15.71 13.13 -1.81
N THR A 91 -15.19 12.87 -0.61
CA THR A 91 -15.91 13.11 0.66
C THR A 91 -15.15 14.02 1.62
N THR A 92 -13.88 14.34 1.33
CA THR A 92 -13.00 15.07 2.24
C THR A 92 -11.73 15.48 1.49
N ASP A 93 -11.32 16.74 1.72
CA ASP A 93 -10.10 17.37 1.18
C ASP A 93 -9.02 17.53 2.24
N GLN A 94 -9.08 16.77 3.33
CA GLN A 94 -8.09 16.80 4.42
C GLN A 94 -7.53 15.39 4.62
N SER A 95 -6.20 15.28 4.72
CA SER A 95 -5.52 14.04 5.11
C SER A 95 -5.34 14.00 6.62
N SER A 96 -5.56 12.83 7.23
CA SER A 96 -5.26 12.59 8.65
C SER A 96 -3.82 12.13 8.89
N TRP A 97 -3.10 11.76 7.83
CA TRP A 97 -1.70 11.35 7.85
C TRP A 97 -0.77 12.53 7.54
N ARG A 98 0.46 12.47 8.05
CA ARG A 98 1.48 13.49 7.82
C ARG A 98 1.88 13.48 6.35
N THR A 99 1.70 14.60 5.67
CA THR A 99 2.23 14.79 4.32
C THR A 99 3.74 14.93 4.40
N LEU A 100 4.49 13.98 3.83
CA LEU A 100 5.88 14.21 3.43
C LEU A 100 5.91 15.38 2.42
N PRO A 101 7.02 16.14 2.29
CA PRO A 101 7.04 17.53 1.82
C PRO A 101 6.72 17.76 0.32
N TRP A 102 6.09 16.81 -0.35
CA TRP A 102 5.76 16.89 -1.77
C TRP A 102 4.29 17.29 -1.98
N PRO A 103 4.00 18.09 -3.01
CA PRO A 103 2.68 18.68 -3.19
C PRO A 103 1.65 17.59 -3.48
N THR A 104 0.63 17.52 -2.62
CA THR A 104 -0.59 16.74 -2.87
C THR A 104 -1.43 17.54 -3.87
N ILE A 105 -1.66 17.01 -5.07
CA ILE A 105 -2.59 17.60 -6.03
C ILE A 105 -3.97 17.03 -5.72
N TRP A 106 -4.91 17.91 -5.36
CA TRP A 106 -6.34 17.62 -5.20
C TRP A 106 -7.03 17.53 -6.57
#